data_AF-A0A0G2HWP7-F1
#
_entry.id   AF-A0A0G2HWP7-F1
#
_cell.length_a   1.000
_cell.length_b   1.000
_cell.length_c   1.000
_cell.angle_alpha   90.00
_cell.angle_beta   90.00
_cell.angle_gamma   90.00
#
_symmetry.space_group_name_H-M   'P 1'
#
loop_
_entity.id
_entity.type
_entity.pdbx_description
1 polymer ?
#
loop_
_entity_poly.entity_id
_entity_poly.type
_entity_poly.pdbx_seq_one_letter_code
_entity_poly.pdbx_strand_id
1 'polypeptide(L)'
;MAIPAASEPAAAMVQEASEKNTTCAVCIRLFYLPFRWGKECPHTFCLECLWQSLQTYDLDCLPNQPSCDPITACPLCRSAEYEFKFDEEMEQYMLINGIDSERSREDYEALHIRFLYICMCGVFSDSIMIIELSHRFNRVVFADRDPAHFSNDAPISPKFLAEFDAQLQTAQLKNSDPDPDVQKMNALLSLHNHILVRKLQGHLKRVRFAAPEMQGELEFNISNYYKW
;
A
#
# COMPACT_ATOMS: atom_id res chain seq x y z
N MET A 1 7.19 66.93 17.22
CA MET A 1 7.20 66.47 15.82
C MET A 1 7.99 65.17 15.78
N ALA A 2 7.37 64.13 15.24
CA ALA A 2 7.84 62.74 15.29
C ALA A 2 8.94 62.45 14.27
N ILE A 3 9.89 61.60 14.65
CA ILE A 3 10.83 60.92 13.73
C ILE A 3 10.34 59.47 13.66
N PRO A 4 9.95 58.94 12.49
CA PRO A 4 9.58 57.53 12.40
C PRO A 4 10.85 56.67 12.38
N ALA A 5 10.79 55.57 13.13
CA ALA A 5 11.79 54.52 13.14
C ALA A 5 11.92 53.91 11.72
N ALA A 6 13.16 53.78 11.26
CA ALA A 6 13.48 53.02 10.07
C ALA A 6 13.13 51.55 10.36
N SER A 7 12.13 51.04 9.66
CA SER A 7 11.76 49.63 9.61
C SER A 7 12.92 48.83 9.02
N GLU A 8 13.45 47.87 9.79
CA GLU A 8 14.31 46.81 9.28
C GLU A 8 13.60 46.06 8.15
N PRO A 9 14.27 45.73 7.03
CA PRO A 9 13.70 44.83 6.06
C PRO A 9 13.60 43.45 6.73
N ALA A 10 12.38 42.95 6.82
CA ALA A 10 12.09 41.57 7.20
C ALA A 10 12.99 40.65 6.39
N ALA A 11 13.97 40.05 7.08
CA ALA A 11 14.69 38.91 6.57
C ALA A 11 13.66 37.82 6.34
N ALA A 12 13.20 37.69 5.09
CA ALA A 12 12.49 36.52 4.64
C ALA A 12 13.43 35.35 4.86
N MET A 13 13.18 34.60 5.94
CA MET A 13 13.73 33.27 6.16
C MET A 13 13.23 32.42 5.00
N VAL A 14 14.00 32.37 3.91
CA VAL A 14 13.96 31.25 2.98
C VAL A 14 14.49 30.07 3.79
N GLN A 15 13.59 29.39 4.49
CA GLN A 15 13.84 28.02 4.89
C GLN A 15 14.09 27.27 3.59
N GLU A 16 15.35 26.92 3.32
CA GLU A 16 15.69 25.86 2.40
C GLU A 16 14.87 24.65 2.82
N ALA A 17 13.79 24.37 2.08
CA ALA A 17 13.05 23.14 2.24
C ALA A 17 14.05 22.02 1.90
N SER A 18 14.56 21.35 2.93
CA SER A 18 15.39 20.16 2.75
C SER A 18 14.67 19.24 1.78
N GLU A 19 15.25 19.01 0.60
CA GLU A 19 14.68 18.12 -0.41
C GLU A 19 14.43 16.77 0.25
N LYS A 20 13.17 16.32 0.25
CA LYS A 20 12.82 15.02 0.79
C LYS A 20 13.22 13.95 -0.20
N ASN A 21 13.81 12.86 0.28
CA ASN A 21 14.07 11.71 -0.56
C ASN A 21 12.73 11.07 -0.98
N THR A 22 12.44 11.05 -2.28
CA THR A 22 11.22 10.49 -2.87
C THR A 22 11.42 9.11 -3.48
N THR A 23 12.58 8.49 -3.24
CA THR A 23 12.94 7.17 -3.80
C THR A 23 12.84 6.06 -2.75
N CYS A 24 12.29 4.93 -3.18
CA CYS A 24 12.25 3.72 -2.38
C CYS A 24 13.60 3.01 -2.42
N ALA A 25 14.19 2.76 -1.25
CA ALA A 25 15.49 2.09 -1.15
C ALA A 25 15.51 0.61 -1.58
N VAL A 26 14.33 -0.01 -1.75
CA VAL A 26 14.23 -1.42 -2.18
C VAL A 26 14.23 -1.53 -3.71
N CYS A 27 13.38 -0.77 -4.40
CA CYS A 27 13.31 -0.82 -5.86
C CYS A 27 14.11 0.27 -6.57
N ILE A 28 14.68 1.24 -5.84
CA ILE A 28 15.44 2.38 -6.34
C ILE A 28 14.63 3.24 -7.34
N ARG A 29 13.30 3.25 -7.19
CA ARG A 29 12.37 4.06 -7.98
C ARG A 29 11.63 5.04 -7.10
N LEU A 30 11.02 6.05 -7.72
CA LEU A 30 10.09 6.96 -7.04
C LEU A 30 8.98 6.18 -6.33
N PHE A 31 8.57 6.65 -5.16
CA PHE A 31 7.58 5.94 -4.34
C PHE A 31 6.27 5.72 -5.10
N TYR A 32 5.68 4.55 -4.88
CA TYR A 32 4.31 4.25 -5.26
C TYR A 32 3.56 3.67 -4.09
N LEU A 33 2.44 4.30 -3.72
CA LEU A 33 1.70 4.03 -2.48
C LEU A 33 2.66 3.95 -1.29
N PRO A 34 3.22 5.09 -0.83
CA PRO A 34 4.26 5.09 0.18
C PRO A 34 3.73 4.67 1.57
N PHE A 35 4.44 3.76 2.22
CA PHE A 35 4.16 3.30 3.59
C PHE A 35 5.39 3.47 4.47
N ARG A 36 5.21 4.09 5.63
CA ARG A 36 6.21 4.11 6.71
C ARG A 36 6.17 2.78 7.46
N TRP A 37 7.35 2.29 7.85
CA TRP A 37 7.49 1.04 8.60
C TRP A 37 6.84 1.11 9.99
N GLY A 38 7.07 2.20 10.72
CA GLY A 38 6.57 2.36 12.08
C GLY A 38 6.86 3.74 12.64
N LYS A 39 6.29 4.06 13.81
CA LYS A 39 6.48 5.36 14.45
C LYS A 39 7.95 5.68 14.75
N GLU A 40 8.68 4.69 15.26
CA GLU A 40 10.10 4.81 15.62
C GLU A 40 11.04 4.51 14.44
N CYS A 41 10.50 4.04 13.31
CA CYS A 41 11.26 3.71 12.10
C CYS A 41 10.89 4.67 10.95
N PRO A 42 11.73 5.67 10.64
CA PRO A 42 11.39 6.73 9.68
C PRO A 42 11.43 6.26 8.21
N HIS A 43 11.67 4.98 7.94
CA HIS A 43 11.84 4.47 6.59
C HIS A 43 10.50 4.30 5.88
N THR A 44 10.40 4.88 4.68
CA THR A 44 9.26 4.76 3.77
C THR A 44 9.60 3.80 2.63
N PHE A 45 8.62 3.00 2.22
CA PHE A 45 8.73 2.02 1.13
C PHE A 45 7.50 2.07 0.23
N CYS A 46 7.62 1.63 -1.03
CA CYS A 46 6.45 1.33 -1.85
C CYS A 46 5.66 0.17 -1.23
N LEU A 47 4.33 0.21 -1.30
CA LEU A 47 3.47 -0.87 -0.78
C LEU A 47 3.88 -2.25 -1.29
N GLU A 48 4.12 -2.39 -2.61
CA GLU A 48 4.56 -3.66 -3.20
C GLU A 48 5.90 -4.14 -2.64
N CYS A 49 6.88 -3.25 -2.54
CA CYS A 49 8.22 -3.58 -2.04
C CYS A 49 8.17 -4.02 -0.58
N LEU A 50 7.37 -3.33 0.23
CA LEU A 50 7.17 -3.67 1.62
C LEU A 50 6.47 -5.04 1.77
N TRP A 51 5.40 -5.25 1.01
CA TRP A 51 4.67 -6.52 0.99
C TRP A 51 5.58 -7.70 0.60
N GLN A 52 6.39 -7.56 -0.46
CA GLN A 52 7.35 -8.58 -0.88
C GLN A 52 8.45 -8.79 0.17
N SER A 53 8.95 -7.72 0.79
CA SER A 53 9.98 -7.83 1.85
C SER A 53 9.48 -8.63 3.04
N LEU A 54 8.21 -8.46 3.42
CA LEU A 54 7.57 -9.24 4.49
C LEU A 54 7.32 -10.70 4.11
N GLN A 55 7.35 -11.05 2.82
CA GLN A 55 7.20 -12.43 2.36
C GLN A 55 8.51 -13.21 2.36
N THR A 56 9.62 -12.52 2.09
CA THR A 56 10.95 -13.12 2.04
C THR A 56 11.41 -13.49 3.43
N TYR A 57 11.48 -14.80 3.67
CA TYR A 57 12.13 -15.37 4.84
C TYR A 57 13.62 -15.53 4.57
N ASP A 58 14.46 -14.91 5.41
CA ASP A 58 15.91 -15.12 5.43
C ASP A 58 16.21 -16.48 6.09
N LEU A 59 16.01 -17.55 5.31
CA LEU A 59 16.24 -18.94 5.72
C LEU A 59 17.68 -19.20 6.21
N ASP A 60 18.63 -18.32 5.87
CA ASP A 60 20.06 -18.49 6.17
C ASP A 60 20.45 -17.97 7.57
N CYS A 61 19.51 -17.38 8.33
CA CYS A 61 19.76 -17.03 9.73
C CYS A 61 19.78 -18.30 10.60
N LEU A 62 20.97 -18.86 10.78
CA LEU A 62 21.19 -20.08 11.57
C LEU A 62 20.72 -19.87 13.03
N PRO A 63 19.98 -20.84 13.62
CA PRO A 63 19.39 -20.74 14.97
C PRO A 63 20.41 -20.60 16.12
N ASN A 64 21.71 -20.70 15.84
CA ASN A 64 22.78 -20.62 16.84
C ASN A 64 23.47 -19.26 16.93
N GLN A 65 22.99 -18.24 16.21
CA GLN A 65 23.44 -16.85 16.41
C GLN A 65 22.47 -16.09 17.31
N PRO A 66 22.92 -15.51 18.44
CA PRO A 66 22.06 -14.79 19.39
C PRO A 66 21.50 -13.45 18.87
N SER A 67 21.67 -13.16 17.58
CA SER A 67 21.12 -11.98 16.88
C SER A 67 20.25 -12.36 15.67
N CYS A 68 19.94 -13.64 15.47
CA CYS A 68 19.11 -14.14 14.37
C CYS A 68 17.64 -14.27 14.81
N ASP A 69 17.01 -13.14 15.12
CA ASP A 69 15.54 -13.10 15.19
C ASP A 69 14.95 -13.12 13.77
N PRO A 70 13.93 -13.94 13.51
CA PRO A 70 13.43 -14.13 12.16
C PRO A 70 12.59 -12.93 11.70
N ILE A 71 13.20 -12.11 10.83
CA ILE A 71 12.69 -11.88 9.45
C ILE A 71 11.57 -10.86 9.21
N THR A 72 10.69 -10.51 10.14
CA THR A 72 9.74 -9.40 9.90
C THR A 72 10.30 -8.08 10.42
N ALA A 73 11.45 -7.66 9.90
CA ALA A 73 12.16 -6.46 10.33
C ALA A 73 12.36 -5.46 9.17
N CYS A 74 12.54 -4.19 9.51
CA CYS A 74 12.72 -3.14 8.53
C CYS A 74 13.91 -3.47 7.60
N PRO A 75 13.74 -3.42 6.26
CA PRO A 75 14.83 -3.73 5.32
C PRO A 75 16.08 -2.86 5.48
N LEU A 76 15.96 -1.68 6.10
CA LEU A 76 17.06 -0.73 6.25
C LEU A 76 17.69 -0.74 7.65
N CYS A 77 16.88 -0.58 8.71
CA CYS A 77 17.41 -0.49 10.08
C CYS A 77 17.14 -1.72 10.95
N ARG A 78 16.49 -2.76 10.40
CA ARG A 78 16.18 -4.01 11.11
C ARG A 78 15.29 -3.82 12.35
N SER A 79 14.52 -2.72 12.44
CA SER A 79 13.47 -2.59 13.46
C SER A 79 12.43 -3.69 13.33
N ALA A 80 12.19 -4.44 14.39
CA ALA A 80 11.16 -5.49 14.46
C ALA A 80 9.78 -4.97 14.88
N GLU A 81 9.70 -3.71 15.32
CA GLU A 81 8.43 -3.06 15.62
C GLU A 81 7.83 -2.51 14.34
N TYR A 82 6.81 -3.19 13.82
CA TYR A 82 6.06 -2.76 12.65
C TYR A 82 4.70 -2.18 13.07
N GLU A 83 4.49 -0.90 12.73
CA GLU A 83 3.25 -0.15 12.91
C GLU A 83 3.00 0.62 11.62
N PHE A 84 2.68 -0.12 10.57
CA PHE A 84 2.65 0.41 9.22
C PHE A 84 1.63 1.55 9.10
N LYS A 85 2.02 2.62 8.39
CA LYS A 85 1.12 3.73 8.12
C LYS A 85 1.33 4.25 6.71
N PHE A 86 0.24 4.51 6.01
CA PHE A 86 0.31 5.22 4.74
C PHE A 86 0.94 6.61 4.93
N ASP A 87 1.96 6.92 4.15
CA ASP A 87 2.72 8.16 4.25
C ASP A 87 2.05 9.28 3.46
N GLU A 88 0.94 9.80 4.00
CA GLU A 88 0.18 10.90 3.38
C GLU A 88 1.07 12.12 3.14
N GLU A 89 2.03 12.40 4.03
CA GLU A 89 2.91 13.55 3.90
C GLU A 89 3.87 13.40 2.70
N MET A 90 4.44 12.21 2.49
CA MET A 90 5.29 11.93 1.33
C MET A 90 4.48 11.94 0.03
N GLU A 91 3.29 11.33 0.03
CA GLU A 91 2.41 11.33 -1.13
C GLU A 91 2.02 12.78 -1.53
N GLN A 92 1.60 13.60 -0.56
CA GLN A 92 1.28 15.00 -0.81
C GLN A 92 2.49 15.81 -1.28
N TYR A 93 3.67 15.56 -0.70
CA TYR A 93 4.90 16.20 -1.16
C TYR A 93 5.19 15.87 -2.63
N MET A 94 5.10 14.58 -3.01
CA MET A 94 5.31 14.15 -4.40
C MET A 94 4.29 14.79 -5.36
N LEU A 95 3.01 14.81 -4.98
CA LEU A 95 1.94 15.44 -5.76
C LEU A 95 2.17 16.94 -5.98
N ILE A 96 2.49 17.69 -4.92
CA ILE A 96 2.71 19.14 -4.99
C ILE A 96 3.91 19.49 -5.88
N ASN A 97 4.95 18.65 -5.88
CA ASN A 97 6.16 18.85 -6.66
C ASN A 97 6.11 18.19 -8.06
N GLY A 98 4.97 17.62 -8.46
CA GLY A 98 4.82 16.97 -9.77
C GLY A 98 5.69 15.73 -9.96
N ILE A 99 6.04 15.05 -8.86
CA ILE A 99 6.84 13.82 -8.86
C ILE A 99 5.89 12.63 -9.01
N ASP A 100 5.76 12.12 -10.23
CA ASP A 100 4.97 10.92 -10.52
C ASP A 100 5.86 9.67 -10.48
N SER A 101 5.29 8.53 -10.11
CA SER A 101 6.04 7.28 -10.16
C SER A 101 6.27 6.86 -11.62
N GLU A 102 7.44 6.30 -11.91
CA GLU A 102 7.84 5.91 -13.28
C GLU A 102 7.11 4.65 -13.81
N ARG A 103 6.11 4.14 -13.08
CA ARG A 103 5.42 2.90 -13.45
C ARG A 103 4.53 3.09 -14.67
N SER A 104 4.43 2.03 -15.47
CA SER A 104 3.47 2.03 -16.56
C SER A 104 2.04 2.01 -16.03
N ARG A 105 1.10 2.48 -16.84
CA ARG A 105 -0.33 2.39 -16.51
C ARG A 105 -0.72 0.95 -16.18
N GLU A 106 -0.29 -0.01 -17.00
CA GLU A 106 -0.60 -1.43 -16.80
C GLU A 106 -0.10 -1.95 -15.44
N ASP A 107 1.10 -1.55 -15.02
CA ASP A 107 1.64 -1.93 -13.71
C ASP A 107 0.80 -1.35 -12.56
N TYR A 108 0.29 -0.12 -12.70
CA TYR A 108 -0.63 0.48 -11.74
C TYR A 108 -1.93 -0.30 -11.62
N GLU A 109 -2.59 -0.54 -12.75
CA GLU A 109 -3.88 -1.25 -12.77
C GLU A 109 -3.73 -2.69 -12.23
N ALA A 110 -2.64 -3.37 -12.60
CA ALA A 110 -2.32 -4.71 -12.12
C ALA A 110 -2.08 -4.76 -10.60
N LEU A 111 -1.33 -3.79 -10.06
CA LEU A 111 -1.04 -3.76 -8.63
C LEU A 111 -2.29 -3.42 -7.82
N HIS A 112 -3.11 -2.51 -8.32
CA HIS A 112 -4.34 -2.07 -7.67
C HIS A 112 -5.37 -3.19 -7.56
N ILE A 113 -5.60 -3.96 -8.64
CA ILE A 113 -6.59 -5.06 -8.58
C ILE A 113 -6.13 -6.16 -7.61
N ARG A 114 -4.81 -6.43 -7.54
CA ARG A 114 -4.24 -7.42 -6.60
C ARG A 114 -4.44 -6.99 -5.15
N PHE A 115 -4.09 -5.74 -4.82
CA PHE A 115 -4.28 -5.25 -3.45
C PHE A 115 -5.74 -5.05 -3.09
N LEU A 116 -6.59 -4.69 -4.04
CA LEU A 116 -8.03 -4.67 -3.83
C LEU A 116 -8.54 -6.06 -3.42
N TYR A 117 -8.16 -7.09 -4.16
CA TYR A 117 -8.55 -8.46 -3.83
C TYR A 117 -8.04 -8.89 -2.46
N ILE A 118 -6.78 -8.57 -2.15
CA ILE A 118 -6.19 -8.82 -0.83
C ILE A 118 -7.02 -8.15 0.28
N CYS A 119 -7.36 -6.87 0.12
CA CYS A 119 -8.21 -6.13 1.06
C CYS A 119 -9.62 -6.74 1.17
N MET A 120 -10.20 -7.19 0.06
CA MET A 120 -11.48 -7.90 0.05
C MET A 120 -11.43 -9.16 0.91
N CYS A 121 -10.39 -9.98 0.80
CA CYS A 121 -10.29 -11.20 1.60
C CYS A 121 -10.23 -10.95 3.11
N GLY A 122 -9.76 -9.77 3.54
CA GLY A 122 -9.80 -9.39 4.95
C GLY A 122 -11.18 -9.01 5.48
N VAL A 123 -12.10 -8.66 4.58
CA VAL A 123 -13.48 -8.27 4.90
C VAL A 123 -14.44 -9.45 4.78
N PHE A 124 -14.27 -10.29 3.76
CA PHE A 124 -15.14 -11.43 3.46
C PHE A 124 -14.45 -12.73 3.89
N SER A 125 -14.88 -13.31 5.02
CA SER A 125 -14.21 -14.43 5.69
C SER A 125 -14.17 -15.75 4.90
N ASP A 126 -15.04 -15.90 3.92
CA ASP A 126 -15.10 -17.10 3.07
C ASP A 126 -14.09 -17.04 1.91
N SER A 127 -13.42 -15.90 1.74
CA SER A 127 -12.44 -15.67 0.69
C SER A 127 -11.06 -16.23 1.04
N ILE A 128 -10.40 -16.83 0.06
CA ILE A 128 -9.03 -17.32 0.21
C ILE A 128 -8.04 -16.20 -0.16
N MET A 129 -7.32 -15.68 0.84
CA MET A 129 -6.27 -14.70 0.62
C MET A 129 -4.99 -15.37 0.08
N ILE A 130 -4.62 -15.03 -1.17
CA ILE A 130 -3.35 -15.45 -1.77
C ILE A 130 -2.33 -14.32 -1.55
N ILE A 131 -1.45 -14.51 -0.56
CA ILE A 131 -0.49 -13.48 -0.17
C ILE A 131 0.53 -13.17 -1.26
N GLU A 132 1.03 -14.17 -1.99
CA GLU A 132 2.08 -14.02 -3.00
C GLU A 132 1.59 -13.26 -4.24
N LEU A 133 2.08 -12.03 -4.46
CA LEU A 133 1.66 -11.20 -5.61
C LEU A 133 2.03 -11.81 -6.97
N SER A 134 3.07 -12.64 -7.01
CA SER A 134 3.54 -13.37 -8.19
C SER A 134 2.82 -14.70 -8.42
N HIS A 135 1.92 -15.10 -7.51
CA HIS A 135 1.21 -16.38 -7.62
C HIS A 135 0.40 -16.45 -8.92
N ARG A 136 0.31 -17.64 -9.52
CA ARG A 136 -0.37 -17.85 -10.81
C ARG A 136 -1.83 -17.35 -10.84
N PHE A 137 -2.52 -17.42 -9.70
CA PHE A 137 -3.90 -16.95 -9.56
C PHE A 137 -3.99 -15.41 -9.53
N ASN A 138 -2.96 -14.74 -9.00
CA ASN A 138 -2.81 -13.27 -9.04
C ASN A 138 -2.38 -12.72 -10.42
N ARG A 139 -2.36 -13.57 -11.46
CA ARG A 139 -2.11 -13.14 -12.83
C ARG A 139 -3.28 -12.28 -13.31
N VAL A 140 -2.96 -11.12 -13.86
CA VAL A 140 -3.92 -10.19 -14.45
C VAL A 140 -3.84 -10.23 -15.97
N VAL A 141 -4.95 -9.92 -16.63
CA VAL A 141 -5.01 -9.69 -18.07
C VAL A 141 -5.70 -8.36 -18.33
N PHE A 142 -5.26 -7.70 -19.41
CA PHE A 142 -5.84 -6.45 -19.86
C PHE A 142 -6.83 -6.75 -20.98
N ALA A 143 -8.07 -6.33 -20.77
CA ALA A 143 -9.13 -6.45 -21.75
C ALA A 143 -9.81 -5.09 -21.88
N ASP A 144 -9.89 -4.59 -23.12
CA ASP A 144 -10.75 -3.47 -23.42
C ASP A 144 -12.20 -3.87 -23.14
N ARG A 145 -12.77 -3.30 -22.07
CA ARG A 145 -14.19 -3.45 -21.77
C ARG A 145 -14.96 -2.56 -22.73
N ASP A 146 -15.91 -3.15 -23.44
CA ASP A 146 -16.74 -2.43 -24.42
C ASP A 146 -17.57 -1.36 -23.68
N PRO A 147 -17.37 -0.05 -23.95
CA PRO A 147 -18.06 1.03 -23.25
C PRO A 147 -19.59 0.95 -23.39
N ALA A 148 -20.07 0.31 -24.46
CA ALA A 148 -21.48 0.23 -24.81
C ALA A 148 -22.32 -0.65 -23.86
N HIS A 149 -21.71 -1.56 -23.10
CA HIS A 149 -22.46 -2.52 -22.27
C HIS A 149 -22.80 -2.05 -20.84
N PHE A 150 -22.23 -0.96 -20.35
CA PHE A 150 -22.20 -0.67 -18.90
C PHE A 150 -22.58 0.77 -18.51
N SER A 151 -23.15 1.54 -19.44
CA SER A 151 -23.50 2.96 -19.27
C SER A 151 -24.51 3.26 -18.14
N ASN A 152 -25.22 2.25 -17.61
CA ASN A 152 -26.33 2.47 -16.67
C ASN A 152 -26.06 2.05 -15.21
N ASP A 153 -24.97 1.33 -14.90
CA ASP A 153 -24.74 0.94 -13.49
C ASP A 153 -24.21 2.13 -12.67
N ALA A 154 -24.74 2.30 -11.47
CA ALA A 154 -24.33 3.37 -10.57
C ALA A 154 -22.84 3.25 -10.18
N PRO A 155 -22.12 4.38 -10.03
CA PRO A 155 -20.78 4.36 -9.44
C PRO A 155 -20.84 3.83 -8.00
N ILE A 156 -19.72 3.31 -7.51
CA ILE A 156 -19.66 2.76 -6.15
C ILE A 156 -19.80 3.91 -5.14
N SER A 157 -20.70 3.72 -4.17
CA SER A 157 -21.02 4.75 -3.19
C SER A 157 -19.81 5.08 -2.31
N PRO A 158 -19.49 6.37 -2.05
CA PRO A 158 -18.48 6.77 -1.06
C PRO A 158 -18.72 6.16 0.33
N LYS A 159 -19.98 5.90 0.68
CA LYS A 159 -20.35 5.26 1.95
C LYS A 159 -19.83 3.83 2.04
N PHE A 160 -19.93 3.06 0.95
CA PHE A 160 -19.42 1.69 0.89
C PHE A 160 -17.91 1.67 1.12
N LEU A 161 -17.18 2.60 0.52
CA LEU A 161 -15.73 2.70 0.65
C LEU A 161 -15.29 3.03 2.08
N ALA A 162 -16.01 3.94 2.76
CA ALA A 162 -15.76 4.27 4.16
C ALA A 162 -16.08 3.08 5.09
N GLU A 163 -17.17 2.35 4.83
CA GLU A 163 -17.51 1.13 5.56
C GLU A 163 -16.47 0.03 5.34
N PHE A 164 -15.95 -0.10 4.12
CA PHE A 164 -14.90 -1.06 3.77
C PHE A 164 -13.56 -0.75 4.46
N ASP A 165 -13.10 0.51 4.38
CA ASP A 165 -11.89 0.97 5.09
C ASP A 165 -12.02 0.74 6.61
N ALA A 166 -13.21 0.99 7.19
CA ALA A 166 -13.45 0.78 8.62
C ALA A 166 -13.42 -0.71 9.01
N GLN A 167 -13.95 -1.60 8.17
CA GLN A 167 -13.92 -3.04 8.42
C GLN A 167 -12.49 -3.59 8.40
N LEU A 168 -11.66 -3.13 7.46
CA LEU A 168 -10.22 -3.47 7.41
C LEU A 168 -9.45 -3.06 8.67
N GLN A 169 -9.80 -1.91 9.26
CA GLN A 169 -9.16 -1.40 10.47
C GLN A 169 -9.63 -2.09 11.77
N THR A 170 -10.58 -3.03 11.68
CA THR A 170 -11.00 -3.79 12.85
C THR A 170 -9.85 -4.68 13.30
N ALA A 171 -9.32 -4.41 14.49
CA ALA A 171 -8.14 -5.09 15.02
C ALA A 171 -8.32 -6.62 15.01
N GLN A 172 -7.57 -7.31 14.15
CA GLN A 172 -7.42 -8.75 14.24
C GLN A 172 -6.52 -9.07 15.45
N LEU A 173 -6.88 -10.11 16.22
CA LEU A 173 -6.08 -10.56 17.35
C LEU A 173 -4.68 -10.95 16.87
N LYS A 174 -3.66 -10.26 17.38
CA LYS A 174 -2.26 -10.61 17.12
C LYS A 174 -1.97 -11.97 17.76
N ASN A 175 -1.71 -12.99 16.95
CA ASN A 175 -1.25 -14.27 17.46
C ASN A 175 0.19 -14.08 17.97
N SER A 176 0.46 -14.43 19.22
CA SER A 176 1.81 -14.29 19.81
C SER A 176 2.68 -15.54 19.62
N ASP A 177 2.24 -16.47 18.77
CA ASP A 177 3.00 -17.66 18.40
C ASP A 177 4.37 -17.26 17.81
N PRO A 178 5.48 -17.80 18.34
CA PRO A 178 6.81 -17.56 17.78
C PRO A 178 7.05 -18.26 16.44
N ASP A 179 6.13 -19.09 15.96
CA ASP A 179 6.22 -19.74 14.66
C ASP A 179 6.50 -18.71 13.54
N PRO A 180 7.52 -18.94 12.69
CA PRO A 180 7.95 -17.92 11.74
C PRO A 180 6.94 -17.65 10.62
N ASP A 181 6.15 -18.66 10.22
CA ASP A 181 5.07 -18.46 9.25
C ASP A 181 3.92 -17.66 9.89
N VAL A 182 3.63 -17.90 11.18
CA VAL A 182 2.68 -17.08 11.95
C VAL A 182 3.16 -15.63 12.09
N GLN A 183 4.43 -15.39 12.38
CA GLN A 183 5.00 -14.04 12.45
C GLN A 183 4.92 -13.30 11.10
N LYS A 184 5.29 -13.98 10.01
CA LYS A 184 5.14 -13.48 8.64
C LYS A 184 3.68 -13.10 8.35
N MET A 185 2.74 -13.99 8.66
CA MET A 185 1.32 -13.73 8.47
C MET A 185 0.84 -12.54 9.31
N ASN A 186 1.24 -12.44 10.57
CA ASN A 186 0.92 -11.30 11.43
C ASN A 186 1.45 -9.98 10.87
N ALA A 187 2.65 -9.96 10.30
CA ALA A 187 3.22 -8.75 9.69
C ALA A 187 2.48 -8.35 8.40
N LEU A 188 2.17 -9.30 7.54
CA LEU A 188 1.37 -9.06 6.33
C LEU A 188 -0.05 -8.60 6.67
N LEU A 189 -0.70 -9.21 7.66
CA LEU A 189 -2.02 -8.80 8.15
C LEU A 189 -1.97 -7.40 8.77
N SER A 190 -0.90 -7.07 9.49
CA SER A 190 -0.69 -5.71 10.01
C SER A 190 -0.58 -4.69 8.89
N LEU A 191 0.17 -4.96 7.82
CA LEU A 191 0.24 -4.06 6.66
C LEU A 191 -1.11 -3.96 5.94
N HIS A 192 -1.75 -5.10 5.70
CA HIS A 192 -3.06 -5.22 5.06
C HIS A 192 -4.11 -4.31 5.73
N ASN A 193 -4.19 -4.30 7.06
CA ASN A 193 -5.18 -3.50 7.81
C ASN A 193 -4.97 -1.98 7.67
N HIS A 194 -3.82 -1.54 7.15
CA HIS A 194 -3.49 -0.14 6.93
C HIS A 194 -3.53 0.27 5.46
N ILE A 195 -3.85 -0.66 4.54
CA ILE A 195 -4.07 -0.32 3.13
C ILE A 195 -5.36 0.49 3.02
N LEU A 196 -5.23 1.72 2.52
CA LEU A 196 -6.37 2.60 2.27
C LEU A 196 -6.99 2.27 0.92
N VAL A 197 -8.15 1.62 0.90
CA VAL A 197 -8.78 1.14 -0.36
C VAL A 197 -9.14 2.31 -1.27
N ARG A 198 -9.45 3.47 -0.68
CA ARG A 198 -9.63 4.71 -1.45
C ARG A 198 -8.44 5.10 -2.33
N LYS A 199 -7.21 4.70 -1.96
CA LYS A 199 -6.00 4.96 -2.76
C LYS A 199 -5.85 4.00 -3.93
N LEU A 200 -6.65 2.94 -3.98
CA LEU A 200 -6.66 1.96 -5.07
C LEU A 200 -7.65 2.33 -6.18
N GLN A 201 -8.47 3.38 -5.98
CA GLN A 201 -9.48 3.85 -6.93
C GLN A 201 -8.89 4.48 -8.20
N GLY A 202 -9.63 4.45 -9.31
CA GLY A 202 -9.36 5.15 -10.56
C GLY A 202 -8.58 4.34 -11.59
N HIS A 203 -8.03 3.19 -11.20
CA HIS A 203 -7.03 2.46 -11.99
C HIS A 203 -7.50 1.06 -12.42
N LEU A 204 -8.81 0.77 -12.44
CA LEU A 204 -9.28 -0.63 -12.62
C LEU A 204 -10.10 -0.90 -13.89
N LYS A 205 -10.13 0.05 -14.83
CA LYS A 205 -11.06 0.02 -15.97
C LYS A 205 -10.84 -1.14 -16.95
N ARG A 206 -9.59 -1.54 -17.18
CA ARG A 206 -9.22 -2.50 -18.25
C ARG A 206 -8.60 -3.78 -17.71
N VAL A 207 -8.52 -3.93 -16.39
CA VAL A 207 -7.83 -5.05 -15.75
C VAL A 207 -8.83 -6.04 -15.19
N ARG A 208 -8.48 -7.32 -15.24
CA ARG A 208 -9.20 -8.43 -14.57
C ARG A 208 -8.23 -9.55 -14.21
N PHE A 209 -8.59 -10.39 -13.25
CA PHE A 209 -7.84 -11.62 -12.99
C PHE A 209 -7.99 -12.60 -14.17
N ALA A 210 -6.91 -13.32 -14.46
CA ALA A 210 -6.91 -14.40 -15.44
C ALA A 210 -7.67 -15.63 -14.91
N ALA A 211 -7.65 -15.84 -13.59
CA ALA A 211 -8.36 -16.92 -12.92
C ALA A 211 -9.86 -16.58 -12.80
N PRO A 212 -10.76 -17.37 -13.43
CA PRO A 212 -12.20 -17.10 -13.41
C PRO A 212 -12.80 -17.08 -12.00
N GLU A 213 -12.31 -17.94 -11.10
CA GLU A 213 -12.81 -18.06 -9.73
C GLU A 213 -12.55 -16.78 -8.94
N MET A 214 -11.30 -16.29 -8.95
CA MET A 214 -10.94 -15.02 -8.33
C MET A 214 -11.68 -13.83 -8.96
N GLN A 215 -11.80 -13.83 -10.29
CA GLN A 215 -12.50 -12.75 -10.99
C GLN A 215 -13.98 -12.71 -10.60
N GLY A 216 -14.64 -13.88 -10.55
CA GLY A 216 -16.04 -14.00 -10.15
C GLY A 216 -16.26 -13.59 -8.70
N GLU A 217 -15.35 -13.97 -7.80
CA GLU A 217 -15.41 -13.58 -6.39
C GLU A 217 -15.25 -12.07 -6.18
N LEU A 218 -14.30 -11.44 -6.90
CA LEU A 218 -14.15 -9.98 -6.89
C LEU A 218 -15.42 -9.27 -7.35
N GLU A 219 -16.03 -9.73 -8.45
CA GLU A 219 -17.24 -9.13 -9.02
C GLU A 219 -18.48 -9.34 -8.14
N PHE A 220 -18.54 -10.46 -7.43
CA PHE A 220 -19.61 -10.76 -6.47
C PHE A 220 -19.54 -9.84 -5.24
N ASN A 221 -18.37 -9.70 -4.64
CA ASN A 221 -18.21 -8.92 -3.40
C ASN A 221 -18.06 -7.41 -3.65
N ILE A 222 -17.45 -7.03 -4.77
CA ILE A 222 -17.19 -5.64 -5.16
C ILE A 222 -17.70 -5.43 -6.58
N SER A 223 -19.02 -5.54 -6.73
CA SER A 223 -19.69 -5.29 -8.00
C SER A 223 -19.34 -3.89 -8.52
N ASN A 224 -19.00 -3.81 -9.81
CA ASN A 224 -18.54 -2.59 -10.47
C ASN A 224 -17.17 -2.06 -10.03
N TYR A 225 -16.27 -2.89 -9.47
CA TYR A 225 -14.89 -2.47 -9.12
C TYR A 225 -14.17 -1.73 -10.26
N TYR A 226 -14.47 -2.06 -11.52
CA TYR A 226 -13.88 -1.41 -12.70
C TYR A 226 -14.29 0.07 -12.89
N LYS A 227 -15.35 0.50 -12.19
CA LYS A 227 -15.80 1.90 -12.13
C LYS A 227 -15.17 2.68 -10.98
N TRP A 228 -14.37 2.03 -10.12
CA TRP A 228 -13.55 2.74 -9.15
C TRP A 228 -12.54 3.64 -9.81
#